data_AF-A0A7M3XJC2-F1
#
_entry.id   AF-A0A7M3XJC2-F1
#
_cell.length_a   1.000
_cell.length_b   1.000
_cell.length_c   1.000
_cell.angle_alpha   90.00
_cell.angle_beta   90.00
_cell.angle_gamma   90.00
#
_symmetry.space_group_name_H-M   'P 1'
#
loop_
_entity.id
_entity.type
_entity.pdbx_description
1 polymer ?
#
loop_
_entity_poly.entity_id
_entity_poly.type
_entity_poly.pdbx_seq_one_letter_code
_entity_poly.pdbx_strand_id
1 'polypeptide(L)'
;APFGGVLLCIGSISLLSERWSDYDQTEQLISFALASVLVTLEIYLSFRGLVIGVQGISWSKSGLRQVRRGLLEGPRGAISHFEKSWHSEDQWLTAMSHAALVLIHRHMGDTESEENHDLELEKLGGWDSVDESWTGAIRDGLSEL
;
A
#
# COMPACT_ATOMS: atom_id res chain seq x y z
N ALA A 1 1.30 -12.86 -1.57
CA ALA A 1 1.28 -14.31 -1.31
C ALA A 1 -0.10 -14.87 -0.85
N PRO A 2 -1.26 -14.45 -1.40
CA PRO A 2 -2.57 -14.96 -0.94
C PRO A 2 -2.83 -16.42 -1.39
N PHE A 3 -2.34 -16.81 -2.57
CA PHE A 3 -2.52 -18.17 -3.08
C PHE A 3 -1.83 -19.24 -2.23
N GLY A 4 -0.70 -18.91 -1.60
CA GLY A 4 0.02 -19.86 -0.74
C GLY A 4 -0.72 -20.18 0.56
N GLY A 5 -1.34 -19.19 1.19
CA GLY A 5 -2.11 -19.35 2.42
C GLY A 5 -3.40 -20.15 2.20
N VAL A 6 -4.11 -19.90 1.11
CA VAL A 6 -5.28 -20.69 0.69
C VAL A 6 -4.90 -22.16 0.45
N LEU A 7 -3.80 -22.43 -0.26
CA LEU A 7 -3.33 -23.80 -0.50
C LEU A 7 -2.93 -24.51 0.80
N LEU A 8 -2.28 -23.79 1.73
CA LEU A 8 -1.97 -24.31 3.06
C LEU A 8 -3.25 -24.70 3.82
N CYS A 9 -4.28 -23.85 3.79
CA CYS A 9 -5.56 -24.14 4.44
C CYS A 9 -6.24 -25.36 3.83
N ILE A 10 -6.31 -25.44 2.49
CA ILE A 10 -6.91 -26.59 1.78
C ILE A 10 -6.16 -27.88 2.13
N GLY A 11 -4.83 -27.87 2.05
CA GLY A 11 -4.00 -29.05 2.36
C GLY A 11 -4.13 -29.48 3.82
N SER A 12 -4.11 -28.53 4.76
CA SER A 12 -4.23 -28.80 6.18
C SER A 12 -5.61 -29.36 6.54
N ILE A 13 -6.69 -28.77 6.01
CA ILE A 13 -8.06 -29.26 6.23
C ILE A 13 -8.24 -30.66 5.61
N SER A 14 -7.69 -30.89 4.41
CA SER A 14 -7.74 -32.21 3.77
C SER A 14 -7.09 -33.28 4.64
N LEU A 15 -5.89 -33.02 5.18
CA LEU A 15 -5.18 -33.95 6.07
C LEU A 15 -5.94 -34.20 7.38
N LEU A 16 -6.49 -33.14 7.99
CA LEU A 16 -7.26 -33.26 9.24
C LEU A 16 -8.58 -34.01 9.02
N SER A 17 -9.20 -33.87 7.84
CA SER A 17 -10.47 -34.51 7.50
C SER A 17 -10.29 -35.98 7.11
N GLU A 18 -9.17 -36.37 6.50
CA GLU A 18 -8.96 -37.74 6.02
C GLU A 18 -8.96 -38.77 7.16
N ARG A 19 -8.42 -38.39 8.32
CA ARG A 19 -8.32 -39.25 9.51
C ARG A 19 -9.41 -39.01 10.55
N TRP A 20 -10.42 -38.22 10.20
CA TRP A 20 -11.44 -37.78 11.16
C TRP A 20 -12.20 -38.95 11.82
N SER A 21 -12.46 -40.02 11.06
CA SER A 21 -13.13 -41.23 11.57
C SER A 21 -12.31 -42.00 12.59
N ASP A 22 -10.99 -41.83 12.56
CA ASP A 22 -10.05 -42.60 13.38
C ASP A 22 -9.67 -41.85 14.66
N TYR A 23 -10.09 -40.59 14.78
CA TYR A 23 -9.78 -39.72 15.91
C TYR A 23 -10.73 -39.95 17.08
N ASP A 24 -10.15 -39.97 18.28
CA ASP A 24 -10.93 -39.88 19.51
C ASP A 24 -11.54 -38.48 19.68
N GLN A 25 -12.55 -38.34 20.54
CA GLN A 25 -13.27 -37.08 20.77
C GLN A 25 -12.33 -35.90 21.08
N THR A 26 -11.26 -36.14 21.84
CA THR A 26 -10.26 -35.11 22.14
C THR A 26 -9.49 -34.66 20.90
N GLU A 27 -9.10 -35.60 20.04
CA GLU A 27 -8.35 -35.33 18.81
C GLU A 27 -9.23 -34.61 17.78
N GLN A 28 -10.52 -34.96 17.69
CA GLN A 28 -11.50 -34.25 16.87
C GLN A 28 -11.65 -32.78 17.32
N LEU A 29 -11.72 -32.53 18.63
CA LEU A 29 -11.82 -31.17 19.17
C LEU A 29 -10.58 -30.33 18.86
N ILE A 30 -9.39 -30.90 19.05
CA ILE A 30 -8.12 -30.22 18.73
C ILE A 30 -8.03 -29.95 17.23
N SER A 31 -8.35 -30.93 16.39
CA SER A 31 -8.34 -30.79 14.92
C SER A 31 -9.30 -29.71 14.45
N PHE A 32 -10.50 -29.65 15.02
CA PHE A 32 -11.48 -28.60 14.73
C PHE A 32 -11.00 -27.21 15.14
N ALA A 33 -10.40 -27.08 16.33
CA ALA A 33 -9.85 -25.81 16.80
C ALA A 33 -8.71 -25.34 15.89
N LEU A 34 -7.82 -26.25 15.47
CA LEU A 34 -6.68 -25.96 14.60
C LEU A 34 -7.15 -25.52 13.20
N ALA A 35 -8.11 -26.23 12.61
CA ALA A 35 -8.74 -25.85 11.35
C ALA A 35 -9.41 -24.46 11.44
N SER A 36 -10.12 -24.20 12.53
CA SER A 36 -10.79 -22.91 12.76
C SER A 36 -9.79 -21.75 12.86
N VAL A 37 -8.68 -21.95 13.57
CA VAL A 37 -7.60 -20.96 13.68
C VAL A 37 -6.95 -20.70 12.33
N LEU A 38 -6.65 -21.73 11.55
CA LEU A 38 -6.05 -21.59 10.22
C LEU A 38 -6.95 -20.77 9.28
N VAL A 39 -8.24 -21.10 9.20
CA VAL A 39 -9.20 -20.38 8.36
C VAL A 39 -9.34 -18.93 8.83
N THR A 40 -9.45 -18.71 10.14
CA THR A 40 -9.57 -17.34 10.69
C THR A 40 -8.33 -16.50 10.41
N LEU A 41 -7.13 -17.09 10.52
CA LEU A 41 -5.87 -16.41 10.23
C LEU A 41 -5.77 -16.05 8.75
N GLU A 42 -6.16 -16.94 7.84
CA GLU A 42 -6.14 -16.68 6.40
C GLU A 42 -7.12 -15.57 6.01
N ILE A 43 -8.33 -15.57 6.58
CA ILE A 43 -9.30 -14.49 6.42
C ILE A 43 -8.69 -13.17 6.92
N TYR A 44 -8.10 -13.16 8.11
CA TYR A 44 -7.47 -11.98 8.67
C TYR A 44 -6.35 -11.44 7.78
N LEU A 45 -5.45 -12.30 7.29
CA LEU A 45 -4.35 -11.90 6.41
C LEU A 45 -4.87 -11.40 5.06
N SER A 46 -5.92 -12.01 4.51
CA SER A 46 -6.56 -11.55 3.27
C SER A 46 -7.13 -10.14 3.43
N PHE A 47 -7.85 -9.87 4.52
CA PHE A 47 -8.36 -8.52 4.80
C PHE A 47 -7.24 -7.53 5.12
N ARG A 48 -6.22 -7.93 5.87
CA ARG A 48 -5.07 -7.08 6.18
C ARG A 48 -4.34 -6.65 4.91
N GLY A 49 -4.04 -7.59 4.02
CA GLY A 49 -3.40 -7.29 2.73
C GLY A 49 -4.26 -6.37 1.85
N LEU A 50 -5.57 -6.62 1.79
CA LEU A 50 -6.49 -5.80 1.00
C LEU A 50 -6.66 -4.39 1.56
N VAL A 51 -6.82 -4.26 2.87
CA VAL A 51 -7.09 -2.97 3.53
C VAL A 51 -5.87 -2.07 3.50
N ILE A 52 -4.66 -2.61 3.70
CA ILE A 52 -3.44 -1.80 3.77
C ILE A 52 -3.01 -1.33 2.37
N GLY A 53 -3.03 -2.21 1.36
CA GLY A 53 -2.57 -1.84 0.00
C GLY A 53 -3.46 -0.82 -0.72
N VAL A 54 -4.76 -0.79 -0.44
CA VAL A 54 -5.71 0.11 -1.13
C VAL A 54 -5.60 1.57 -0.64
N GLN A 55 -5.15 1.80 0.59
CA GLN A 55 -5.13 3.14 1.17
C GLN A 55 -4.10 4.06 0.50
N GLY A 56 -2.87 3.59 0.29
CA GLY A 56 -1.81 4.40 -0.31
C GLY A 56 -2.16 4.86 -1.73
N ILE A 57 -2.56 3.92 -2.60
CA ILE A 57 -2.92 4.22 -4.00
C ILE A 57 -4.10 5.19 -4.08
N SER A 58 -5.09 5.03 -3.19
CA SER A 58 -6.24 5.93 -3.11
C SER A 58 -5.81 7.37 -2.78
N TRP A 59 -4.89 7.54 -1.84
CA TRP A 59 -4.32 8.83 -1.46
C TRP A 59 -3.52 9.46 -2.60
N SER A 60 -2.62 8.74 -3.27
CA SER A 60 -1.86 9.28 -4.43
C SER A 60 -2.79 9.69 -5.58
N LYS A 61 -3.80 8.88 -5.88
CA LYS A 61 -4.82 9.22 -6.89
C LYS A 61 -5.63 10.46 -6.49
N SER A 62 -5.88 10.63 -5.20
CA SER A 62 -6.54 11.82 -4.65
C SER A 62 -5.65 13.04 -4.72
N GLY A 63 -4.36 12.93 -4.39
CA GLY A 63 -3.37 14.00 -4.52
C GLY A 63 -3.28 14.52 -5.95
N LEU A 64 -3.13 13.63 -6.94
CA LEU A 64 -3.10 14.01 -8.36
C LEU A 64 -4.38 14.77 -8.79
N ARG A 65 -5.55 14.36 -8.29
CA ARG A 65 -6.80 15.10 -8.55
C ARG A 65 -6.80 16.50 -7.94
N GLN A 66 -6.16 16.71 -6.79
CA GLN A 66 -6.08 18.02 -6.17
C GLN A 66 -5.05 18.92 -6.85
N VAL A 67 -3.93 18.36 -7.34
CA VAL A 67 -2.99 19.09 -8.22
C VAL A 67 -3.73 19.65 -9.43
N ARG A 68 -4.47 18.81 -10.15
CA ARG A 68 -5.29 19.22 -11.31
C ARG A 68 -6.42 20.22 -10.98
N ARG A 69 -6.73 20.42 -9.70
CA ARG A 69 -7.73 21.40 -9.24
C ARG A 69 -7.09 22.68 -8.72
N GLY A 70 -5.75 22.75 -8.68
CA GLY A 70 -5.01 23.86 -8.07
C GLY A 70 -5.07 23.93 -6.57
N LEU A 71 -5.55 22.89 -5.89
CA LEU A 71 -5.59 22.85 -4.44
C LEU A 71 -4.33 22.15 -3.92
N LEU A 72 -3.23 22.89 -3.80
CA LEU A 72 -1.94 22.34 -3.37
C LEU A 72 -1.86 22.19 -1.84
N GLU A 73 -2.26 23.23 -1.11
CA GLU A 73 -2.12 23.34 0.35
C GLU A 73 -3.40 22.99 1.14
N GLY A 74 -3.21 22.86 2.46
CA GLY A 74 -4.27 22.67 3.43
C GLY A 74 -4.67 21.20 3.66
N PRO A 75 -5.61 20.92 4.59
CA PRO A 75 -5.94 19.55 5.00
C PRO A 75 -6.53 18.66 3.89
N ARG A 76 -7.02 19.29 2.81
CA ARG A 76 -7.59 18.64 1.62
C ARG A 76 -6.74 18.88 0.37
N GLY A 77 -5.58 19.51 0.52
CA GLY A 77 -4.66 19.81 -0.56
C GLY A 77 -3.87 18.60 -1.02
N ALA A 78 -3.23 18.76 -2.19
CA ALA A 78 -2.39 17.75 -2.80
C ALA A 78 -1.26 17.28 -1.85
N ILE A 79 -0.59 18.21 -1.17
CA ILE A 79 0.52 17.91 -0.24
C ILE A 79 0.04 16.94 0.85
N SER A 80 -1.04 17.30 1.57
CA SER A 80 -1.59 16.46 2.64
C SER A 80 -2.04 15.07 2.16
N HIS A 81 -2.42 14.94 0.89
CA HIS A 81 -2.78 13.65 0.32
C HIS A 81 -1.54 12.81 0.00
N PHE A 82 -0.47 13.40 -0.51
CA PHE A 82 0.77 12.68 -0.81
C PHE A 82 1.56 12.29 0.44
N GLU A 83 1.51 13.09 1.51
CA GLU A 83 2.07 12.70 2.82
C GLU A 83 1.37 11.48 3.43
N LYS A 84 0.09 11.28 3.10
CA LYS A 84 -0.71 10.14 3.57
C LYS A 84 -0.60 8.91 2.67
N SER A 85 -0.02 9.03 1.47
CA SER A 85 0.09 7.90 0.55
C SER A 85 1.30 7.00 0.81
N TRP A 86 2.11 7.32 1.82
CA TRP A 86 3.27 6.51 2.20
C TRP A 86 2.85 5.10 2.60
N HIS A 87 3.62 4.12 2.12
CA HIS A 87 3.36 2.72 2.38
C HIS A 87 4.66 1.99 2.73
N SER A 88 4.69 1.38 3.92
CA SER A 88 5.84 0.63 4.42
C SER A 88 6.18 -0.64 3.63
N GLU A 89 5.22 -1.21 2.89
CA GLU A 89 5.42 -2.43 2.10
C GLU A 89 5.70 -2.12 0.63
N ASP A 90 5.02 -1.10 0.07
CA ASP A 90 5.18 -0.66 -1.31
C ASP A 90 6.12 0.55 -1.43
N GLN A 91 7.43 0.30 -1.44
CA GLN A 91 8.45 1.35 -1.54
C GLN A 91 8.30 2.22 -2.81
N TRP A 92 7.85 1.63 -3.91
CA TRP A 92 7.59 2.34 -5.17
C TRP A 92 6.53 3.44 -5.02
N LEU A 93 5.50 3.21 -4.20
CA LEU A 93 4.43 4.17 -3.96
C LEU A 93 4.92 5.32 -3.07
N THR A 94 5.77 5.01 -2.10
CA THR A 94 6.44 6.01 -1.26
C THR A 94 7.38 6.88 -2.12
N ALA A 95 8.14 6.28 -3.05
CA ALA A 95 8.99 7.00 -4.01
C ALA A 95 8.16 7.95 -4.89
N MET A 96 7.06 7.46 -5.47
CA MET A 96 6.14 8.29 -6.27
C MET A 96 5.55 9.46 -5.47
N SER A 97 5.27 9.25 -4.18
CA SER A 97 4.74 10.29 -3.29
C SER A 97 5.78 11.38 -3.03
N HIS A 98 7.03 10.99 -2.74
CA HIS A 98 8.13 11.95 -2.59
C HIS A 98 8.42 12.70 -3.89
N ALA A 99 8.46 12.02 -5.03
CA ALA A 99 8.63 12.68 -6.33
C ALA A 99 7.53 13.73 -6.60
N ALA A 100 6.27 13.42 -6.26
CA ALA A 100 5.18 14.38 -6.38
C ALA A 100 5.35 15.59 -5.44
N LEU A 101 5.75 15.36 -4.19
CA LEU A 101 6.01 16.42 -3.22
C LEU A 101 7.17 17.32 -3.66
N VAL A 102 8.28 16.76 -4.16
CA VAL A 102 9.40 17.55 -4.70
C VAL A 102 8.92 18.48 -5.82
N LEU A 103 8.13 17.97 -6.77
CA LEU A 103 7.60 18.79 -7.87
C LEU A 103 6.66 19.91 -7.38
N ILE A 104 5.82 19.63 -6.39
CA ILE A 104 4.89 20.64 -5.82
C ILE A 104 5.67 21.72 -5.06
N HIS A 105 6.58 21.34 -4.17
CA HIS A 105 7.37 22.30 -3.39
C HIS A 105 8.28 23.14 -4.30
N ARG A 106 8.90 22.53 -5.32
CA ARG A 106 9.64 23.25 -6.36
C ARG A 106 8.77 24.29 -7.06
N HIS A 107 7.55 23.94 -7.45
CA HIS A 107 6.62 24.87 -8.09
C HIS A 107 6.23 26.03 -7.18
N MET A 108 6.14 25.80 -5.86
CA MET A 108 5.85 26.82 -4.86
C MET A 108 7.07 27.65 -4.44
N GLY A 109 8.27 27.26 -4.85
CA GLY A 109 9.53 27.89 -4.42
C GLY A 109 9.97 27.54 -2.99
N ASP A 110 9.41 26.47 -2.41
CA ASP A 110 9.79 25.96 -1.10
C ASP A 110 10.98 25.00 -1.20
N THR A 111 12.18 25.58 -1.29
CA THR A 111 13.43 24.84 -1.49
C THR A 111 13.79 23.91 -0.33
N GLU A 112 13.36 24.22 0.90
CA GLU A 112 13.68 23.40 2.07
C GLU A 112 12.93 22.07 2.03
N SER A 113 11.61 22.13 1.83
CA SER A 113 10.78 20.93 1.71
C SER A 113 11.10 20.15 0.43
N GLU A 114 11.45 20.86 -0.65
CA GLU A 114 11.94 20.25 -1.89
C GLU A 114 13.16 19.36 -1.63
N GLU A 115 14.22 19.91 -1.02
CA GLU A 115 15.46 19.18 -0.74
C GLU A 115 15.22 18.01 0.22
N ASN A 116 14.40 18.20 1.25
CA ASN A 116 14.05 17.14 2.19
C ASN A 116 13.40 15.93 1.48
N HIS A 117 12.45 16.17 0.59
CA HIS A 117 11.80 15.08 -0.14
C HIS A 117 12.65 14.49 -1.25
N ASP A 118 13.56 15.26 -1.85
CA ASP A 118 14.53 14.76 -2.82
C ASP A 118 15.51 13.78 -2.14
N LEU A 119 16.00 14.12 -0.93
CA LEU A 119 16.83 13.22 -0.12
C LEU A 119 16.12 11.92 0.25
N GLU A 120 14.83 11.95 0.58
CA GLU A 120 14.06 10.73 0.83
C GLU A 120 13.83 9.92 -0.45
N LEU A 121 13.61 10.57 -1.59
CA LEU A 121 13.50 9.90 -2.89
C LEU A 121 14.79 9.18 -3.28
N GLU A 122 15.95 9.80 -3.06
CA GLU A 122 17.27 9.20 -3.32
C GLU A 122 17.47 7.91 -2.51
N LYS A 123 17.01 7.86 -1.26
CA LYS A 123 17.05 6.62 -0.44
C LYS A 123 16.18 5.50 -1.02
N LEU A 124 15.18 5.83 -1.83
CA LEU A 124 14.23 4.90 -2.44
C LEU A 124 14.59 4.51 -3.88
N GLY A 125 15.78 4.90 -4.36
CA GLY A 125 16.26 4.61 -5.71
C GLY A 125 16.27 5.81 -6.65
N GLY A 126 16.01 7.01 -6.13
CA GLY A 126 16.11 8.28 -6.87
C GLY A 126 15.03 8.42 -7.95
N TRP A 127 15.21 9.43 -8.80
CA TRP A 127 14.28 9.72 -9.88
C TRP A 127 14.12 8.58 -10.89
N ASP A 128 15.16 7.76 -11.10
CA ASP A 128 15.14 6.61 -12.01
C ASP A 128 14.17 5.49 -11.54
N SER A 129 13.81 5.49 -10.25
CA SER A 129 12.83 4.55 -9.68
C SER A 129 11.37 4.92 -9.98
N VAL A 130 11.13 6.13 -10.50
CA VAL A 130 9.80 6.70 -10.70
C VAL A 130 9.50 6.82 -12.20
N ASP A 131 8.34 6.30 -12.61
CA ASP A 131 7.91 6.35 -14.01
C ASP A 131 7.74 7.80 -14.52
N GLU A 132 8.27 8.10 -15.70
CA GLU A 132 8.17 9.42 -16.32
C GLU A 132 6.73 9.87 -16.55
N SER A 133 5.80 8.94 -16.82
CA SER A 133 4.38 9.27 -16.98
C SER A 133 3.75 9.80 -15.70
N TRP A 134 4.23 9.36 -14.53
CA TRP A 134 3.78 9.87 -13.24
C TRP A 134 4.25 11.30 -13.02
N THR A 135 5.55 11.55 -13.18
CA THR A 135 6.14 12.88 -12.99
C THR A 135 5.62 13.86 -14.04
N GLY A 136 5.37 13.40 -15.28
CA GLY A 136 4.67 14.13 -16.33
C GLY A 136 3.27 14.56 -15.91
N ALA A 137 2.44 13.62 -15.42
CA ALA A 137 1.07 13.94 -14.99
C ALA A 137 0.99 14.97 -13.85
N ILE A 138 1.98 15.00 -12.95
CA ILE A 138 2.08 16.01 -11.89
C ILE A 138 2.49 17.36 -12.49
N ARG A 139 3.54 17.39 -13.33
CA ARG A 139 4.01 18.62 -14.00
C ARG A 139 2.93 19.25 -14.87
N ASP A 140 2.19 18.45 -15.63
CA ASP A 140 1.06 18.92 -16.44
C ASP A 140 0.02 19.61 -15.56
N GLY A 141 -0.39 18.97 -14.47
CA GLY A 141 -1.36 19.55 -13.53
C GLY A 141 -0.87 20.81 -12.81
N LEU A 142 0.45 20.95 -12.59
CA LEU A 142 1.05 22.15 -12.01
C LEU A 142 1.21 23.27 -13.05
N SER A 143 1.41 22.95 -14.32
CA SER A 143 1.58 23.94 -15.39
C SER A 143 0.28 24.68 -15.74
N GLU A 144 -0.87 24.14 -15.32
CA GLU A 144 -2.19 24.75 -15.48
C GLU A 144 -2.52 25.78 -14.38
N LEU A 145 -1.61 26.02 -13.43
CA LEU A 145 -1.74 26.96 -12.30
C LEU A 145 -0.98 28.26 -12.51
#